data_AF-A0A840C8L0-F1
#
_entry.id   AF-A0A840C8L0-F1
#
_cell.length_a   1.000
_cell.length_b   1.000
_cell.length_c   1.000
_cell.angle_alpha   90.00
_cell.angle_beta   90.00
_cell.angle_gamma   90.00
#
_symmetry.space_group_name_H-M   'P 1'
#
loop_
_entity.id
_entity.type
_entity.pdbx_description
1 polymer ?
#
loop_
_entity_poly.entity_id
_entity_poly.type
_entity_poly.pdbx_seq_one_letter_code
_entity_poly.pdbx_strand_id
1 'polypeptide(L)'
;MASDLSVIGAGDDFIAAFRELGRKHFEDEPRERAVLCLEIWAEATRNREVAATAQEFERDLIARLTDLIAAAQANGSVSPLSEARDIAVLIATLADGLFVRRALLPDFDADREVRHVLTILGALLKGHICLSQGGCGAEASS
;
A
#
# COMPACT_ATOMS: atom_id res chain seq x y z
N MET A 1 8.68 -6.28 4.92
CA MET A 1 7.79 -5.13 4.61
C MET A 1 8.34 -3.80 5.17
N ALA A 2 8.28 -3.52 6.48
CA ALA A 2 8.73 -2.21 7.00
C ALA A 2 10.22 -1.91 6.80
N SER A 3 11.10 -2.93 6.96
CA SER A 3 12.54 -2.78 6.69
C SER A 3 12.86 -2.66 5.20
N ASP A 4 12.05 -3.26 4.33
CA ASP A 4 12.25 -3.24 2.88
C ASP A 4 11.88 -1.88 2.26
N LEU A 5 11.05 -1.10 2.96
CA LEU A 5 10.67 0.25 2.54
C LEU A 5 11.85 1.23 2.54
N SER A 6 12.93 0.91 3.28
CA SER A 6 14.19 1.67 3.27
C SER A 6 14.94 1.61 1.93
N VAL A 7 14.56 0.68 1.05
CA VAL A 7 15.14 0.49 -0.29
C VAL A 7 14.48 1.42 -1.34
N ILE A 8 13.36 2.06 -1.00
CA ILE A 8 12.68 3.02 -1.89
C ILE A 8 13.44 4.36 -1.82
N GLY A 9 14.45 4.52 -2.69
CA GLY A 9 15.20 5.77 -2.84
C GLY A 9 14.34 6.92 -3.37
N ALA A 10 14.67 8.15 -2.95
CA ALA A 10 14.09 9.36 -3.49
C ALA A 10 14.66 9.64 -4.89
N GLY A 11 14.13 8.96 -5.91
CA GLY A 11 14.50 9.14 -7.31
C GLY A 11 14.68 7.82 -8.05
N ASP A 12 14.03 7.74 -9.21
CA ASP A 12 13.88 6.64 -10.15
C ASP A 12 12.98 5.45 -9.74
N ASP A 13 11.74 5.63 -10.20
CA ASP A 13 10.57 4.75 -10.28
C ASP A 13 10.08 4.13 -8.97
N PHE A 14 9.41 4.97 -8.17
CA PHE A 14 8.58 4.56 -7.02
C PHE A 14 7.67 3.37 -7.38
N ILE A 15 7.12 3.30 -8.61
CA ILE A 15 6.32 2.15 -9.06
C ILE A 15 7.19 0.91 -9.28
N ALA A 16 8.42 1.03 -9.76
CA ALA A 16 9.35 -0.09 -9.84
C ALA A 16 9.73 -0.61 -8.45
N ALA A 17 9.91 0.27 -7.47
CA ALA A 17 10.18 -0.13 -6.10
C ALA A 17 8.98 -0.87 -5.47
N PHE A 18 7.75 -0.39 -5.70
CA PHE A 18 6.52 -1.10 -5.32
C PHE A 18 6.34 -2.41 -6.06
N ARG A 19 6.75 -2.48 -7.33
CA ARG A 19 6.73 -3.71 -8.12
C ARG A 19 7.66 -4.76 -7.54
N GLU A 20 8.89 -4.39 -7.22
CA GLU A 20 9.85 -5.33 -6.65
C GLU A 20 9.43 -5.79 -5.26
N LEU A 21 8.89 -4.88 -4.45
CA LEU A 21 8.32 -5.20 -3.14
C LEU A 21 7.11 -6.15 -3.28
N GLY A 22 6.25 -5.90 -4.26
CA GLY A 22 5.12 -6.76 -4.59
C GLY A 22 5.55 -8.15 -5.04
N ARG A 23 6.53 -8.23 -5.94
CA ARG A 23 7.11 -9.49 -6.43
C ARG A 23 7.69 -10.32 -5.28
N LYS A 24 8.52 -9.70 -4.44
CA LYS A 24 9.13 -10.35 -3.27
C LYS A 24 8.08 -10.94 -2.33
N HIS A 25 7.07 -10.16 -1.94
CA HIS A 25 6.12 -10.57 -0.89
C HIS A 25 4.93 -11.39 -1.41
N PHE A 26 4.52 -11.22 -2.67
CA PHE A 26 3.35 -11.88 -3.23
C PHE A 26 3.66 -12.97 -4.26
N GLU A 27 4.86 -13.01 -4.85
CA GLU A 27 5.25 -14.06 -5.79
C GLU A 27 6.29 -15.00 -5.18
N ASP A 28 7.41 -14.45 -4.68
CA ASP A 28 8.55 -15.26 -4.22
C ASP A 28 8.33 -15.91 -2.85
N GLU A 29 7.66 -15.21 -1.93
CA GLU A 29 7.40 -15.76 -0.60
C GLU A 29 6.43 -16.94 -0.64
N PRO A 30 6.60 -17.97 0.21
CA PRO A 30 5.68 -19.09 0.28
C PRO A 30 4.29 -18.63 0.77
N ARG A 31 3.22 -19.24 0.24
CA ARG A 31 1.82 -18.90 0.57
C ARG A 31 1.56 -18.94 2.08
N GLU A 32 2.24 -19.82 2.79
CA GLU A 32 2.19 -20.00 4.23
C GLU A 32 2.48 -18.70 5.00
N ARG A 33 3.27 -17.78 4.43
CA ARG A 33 3.49 -16.44 5.01
C ARG A 33 2.22 -15.62 5.04
N ALA A 34 1.45 -15.62 3.96
CA ALA A 34 0.16 -14.92 3.90
C ALA A 34 -0.87 -15.55 4.82
N VAL A 35 -0.86 -16.89 4.95
CA VAL A 35 -1.71 -17.61 5.91
C VAL A 35 -1.38 -17.21 7.35
N LEU A 36 -0.09 -17.17 7.71
CA LEU A 36 0.34 -16.74 9.04
C LEU A 36 -0.04 -15.27 9.34
N CYS A 37 0.11 -14.36 8.37
CA CYS A 37 -0.34 -12.99 8.52
C CYS A 37 -1.85 -12.92 8.82
N LEU A 38 -2.66 -13.70 8.09
CA LEU A 38 -4.10 -13.78 8.32
C LEU A 38 -4.44 -14.33 9.71
N GLU A 39 -3.72 -15.34 10.19
CA GLU A 39 -3.89 -15.87 11.55
C GLU A 39 -3.58 -14.82 12.63
N ILE A 40 -2.49 -14.05 12.45
CA ILE A 40 -2.12 -12.95 13.35
C ILE A 40 -3.21 -11.88 13.36
N TRP A 41 -3.72 -11.49 12.19
CA TRP A 41 -4.80 -10.51 12.09
C TRP A 41 -6.10 -11.02 12.72
N ALA A 42 -6.44 -12.29 12.53
CA ALA A 42 -7.58 -12.91 13.18
C ALA A 42 -7.42 -12.91 14.72
N GLU A 43 -6.24 -13.26 15.23
CA GLU A 43 -5.92 -13.21 16.67
C GLU A 43 -6.00 -11.79 17.23
N ALA A 44 -5.51 -10.78 16.49
CA ALA A 44 -5.59 -9.37 16.87
C ALA A 44 -7.02 -8.90 17.12
N THR A 45 -8.04 -9.50 16.48
CA THR A 45 -9.44 -9.15 16.74
C THR A 45 -9.97 -9.61 18.10
N ARG A 46 -9.27 -10.53 18.78
CA ARG A 46 -9.69 -11.13 20.06
C ARG A 46 -8.66 -11.00 21.19
N ASN A 47 -7.40 -10.70 20.87
CA ASN A 47 -6.30 -10.57 21.82
C ASN A 47 -5.67 -9.18 21.78
N ARG A 48 -5.78 -8.45 22.90
CA ARG A 48 -5.35 -7.05 23.00
C ARG A 48 -3.84 -6.87 22.87
N GLU A 49 -3.03 -7.84 23.29
CA GLU A 49 -1.57 -7.74 23.15
C GLU A 49 -1.16 -7.86 21.68
N VAL A 50 -1.74 -8.83 20.96
CA VAL A 50 -1.53 -9.00 19.52
C VAL A 50 -2.06 -7.80 18.74
N ALA A 51 -3.23 -7.27 19.13
CA ALA A 51 -3.79 -6.04 18.56
C ALA A 51 -2.84 -4.84 18.71
N ALA A 52 -2.24 -4.67 19.89
CA ALA A 52 -1.33 -3.56 20.14
C ALA A 52 -0.09 -3.64 19.24
N THR A 53 0.50 -4.82 19.09
CA THR A 53 1.64 -5.05 18.19
C THR A 53 1.26 -4.82 16.72
N ALA A 54 0.11 -5.34 16.28
CA ALA A 54 -0.36 -5.14 14.90
C ALA A 54 -0.62 -3.66 14.59
N GLN A 55 -1.24 -2.92 15.53
CA GLN A 55 -1.50 -1.49 15.40
C GLN A 55 -0.23 -0.64 15.41
N GLU A 56 0.78 -1.03 16.20
CA GLU A 56 2.09 -0.36 16.20
C GLU A 56 2.79 -0.53 14.86
N PHE A 57 2.83 -1.76 14.33
CA PHE A 57 3.35 -2.03 13.01
C PHE A 57 2.62 -1.22 11.92
N GLU A 58 1.28 -1.18 11.97
CA GLU A 58 0.47 -0.42 11.01
C GLU A 58 0.78 1.08 11.06
N ARG A 59 0.86 1.67 12.26
CA ARG A 59 1.22 3.10 12.41
C ARG A 59 2.59 3.39 11.82
N ASP A 60 3.58 2.55 12.09
CA ASP A 60 4.94 2.71 11.58
C ASP A 60 5.00 2.59 10.06
N LEU A 61 4.26 1.63 9.49
CA LEU A 61 4.16 1.44 8.05
C LEU A 61 3.55 2.67 7.38
N ILE A 62 2.39 3.14 7.85
CA ILE A 62 1.70 4.31 7.31
C ILE A 62 2.55 5.57 7.44
N ALA A 63 3.24 5.78 8.57
CA ALA A 63 4.11 6.92 8.76
C ALA A 63 5.25 6.94 7.72
N ARG A 64 5.97 5.82 7.56
CA ARG A 64 7.08 5.75 6.60
C ARG A 64 6.62 5.90 5.15
N LEU A 65 5.48 5.31 4.78
CA LEU A 65 4.88 5.48 3.45
C LEU A 65 4.51 6.94 3.20
N THR A 66 3.90 7.60 4.19
CA THR A 66 3.51 9.01 4.11
C THR A 66 4.74 9.89 3.85
N ASP A 67 5.82 9.68 4.59
CA ASP A 67 7.07 10.44 4.43
C ASP A 67 7.67 10.27 3.03
N LEU A 68 7.69 9.03 2.51
CA LEU A 68 8.18 8.74 1.16
C LEU A 68 7.34 9.41 0.07
N ILE A 69 6.01 9.37 0.20
CA ILE A 69 5.10 9.98 -0.76
C ILE A 69 5.21 11.51 -0.70
N ALA A 70 5.29 12.10 0.49
CA ALA A 70 5.48 13.53 0.66
C ALA A 70 6.80 14.02 0.03
N ALA A 71 7.89 13.27 0.21
CA ALA A 71 9.16 13.57 -0.45
C ALA A 71 9.06 13.47 -1.98
N ALA A 72 8.35 12.47 -2.50
CA ALA A 72 8.12 12.29 -3.94
C ALA A 72 7.17 13.36 -4.53
N GLN A 73 6.24 13.90 -3.75
CA GLN A 73 5.44 15.06 -4.14
C GLN A 73 6.29 16.33 -4.18
N ALA A 74 7.14 16.54 -3.16
CA ALA A 74 8.02 17.72 -3.08
C ALA A 74 9.02 17.80 -4.25
N ASN A 75 9.45 16.67 -4.80
CA ASN A 75 10.35 16.61 -5.95
C ASN A 75 9.62 16.48 -7.32
N GLY A 76 8.28 16.47 -7.32
CA GLY A 76 7.45 16.43 -8.54
C GLY A 76 7.29 15.05 -9.17
N SER A 77 7.78 13.97 -8.55
CA SER A 77 7.63 12.60 -9.07
C SER A 77 6.24 11.99 -8.80
N VAL A 78 5.51 12.50 -7.82
CA VAL A 78 4.13 12.10 -7.49
C VAL A 78 3.22 13.32 -7.53
N SER A 79 2.01 13.15 -8.07
CA SER A 79 0.98 14.17 -8.12
C SER A 79 0.58 14.67 -6.72
N PRO A 80 0.45 15.99 -6.52
CA PRO A 80 0.01 16.57 -5.26
C PRO A 80 -1.52 16.59 -5.10
N LEU A 81 -2.28 15.99 -6.02
CA LEU A 81 -3.76 16.06 -6.00
C LEU A 81 -4.40 15.33 -4.81
N SER A 82 -3.71 14.36 -4.20
CA SER A 82 -4.18 13.64 -3.02
C SER A 82 -3.17 13.78 -1.88
N GLU A 83 -3.67 13.81 -0.64
CA GLU A 83 -2.82 13.87 0.54
C GLU A 83 -1.90 12.64 0.62
N ALA A 84 -0.62 12.86 0.96
CA ALA A 84 0.38 11.80 1.04
C ALA A 84 -0.06 10.64 1.95
N ARG A 85 -0.71 10.97 3.07
CA ARG A 85 -1.25 10.00 4.02
C ARG A 85 -2.38 9.17 3.43
N ASP A 86 -3.27 9.77 2.64
CA ASP A 86 -4.39 9.06 2.03
C ASP A 86 -3.90 8.07 0.97
N ILE A 87 -2.86 8.46 0.20
CA ILE A 87 -2.17 7.56 -0.72
C ILE A 87 -1.52 6.39 0.06
N ALA A 88 -0.83 6.68 1.18
CA ALA A 88 -0.19 5.65 2.02
C ALA A 88 -1.20 4.63 2.56
N VAL A 89 -2.34 5.10 3.07
CA VAL A 89 -3.42 4.25 3.58
C VAL A 89 -4.01 3.37 2.48
N LEU A 90 -4.23 3.92 1.29
CA LEU A 90 -4.74 3.13 0.17
C LEU A 90 -3.76 2.05 -0.26
N ILE A 91 -2.46 2.35 -0.31
CA ILE A 91 -1.41 1.36 -0.60
C ILE A 91 -1.45 0.21 0.41
N ALA A 92 -1.48 0.52 1.72
CA ALA A 92 -1.56 -0.50 2.77
C ALA A 92 -2.84 -1.34 2.64
N THR A 93 -3.98 -0.68 2.42
CA THR A 93 -5.28 -1.35 2.23
C THR A 93 -5.26 -2.35 1.07
N LEU A 94 -4.68 -1.97 -0.08
CA LEU A 94 -4.56 -2.85 -1.23
C LEU A 94 -3.61 -4.02 -0.97
N ALA A 95 -2.49 -3.76 -0.27
CA ALA A 95 -1.55 -4.80 0.12
C ALA A 95 -2.20 -5.81 1.07
N ASP A 96 -2.95 -5.36 2.07
CA ASP A 96 -3.69 -6.24 2.99
C ASP A 96 -4.69 -7.11 2.24
N GLY A 97 -5.43 -6.52 1.29
CA GLY A 97 -6.33 -7.26 0.42
C GLY A 97 -5.63 -8.35 -0.39
N LEU A 98 -4.43 -8.08 -0.91
CA LEU A 98 -3.61 -9.09 -1.59
C LEU A 98 -3.19 -10.23 -0.65
N PHE A 99 -2.75 -9.92 0.58
CA PHE A 99 -2.40 -10.92 1.58
C PHE A 99 -3.59 -11.83 1.93
N VAL A 100 -4.76 -11.25 2.18
CA VAL A 100 -5.99 -12.02 2.47
C VAL A 100 -6.37 -12.92 1.30
N ARG A 101 -6.37 -12.39 0.08
CA ARG A 101 -6.72 -13.16 -1.13
C ARG A 101 -5.72 -14.30 -1.37
N ARG A 102 -4.42 -14.04 -1.19
CA ARG A 102 -3.36 -15.05 -1.31
C ARG A 102 -3.49 -16.17 -0.28
N ALA A 103 -3.90 -15.84 0.95
CA ALA A 103 -4.14 -16.83 1.98
C ALA A 103 -5.35 -17.72 1.66
N LEU A 104 -6.44 -17.13 1.16
CA LEU A 104 -7.73 -17.80 1.02
C LEU A 104 -7.96 -18.51 -0.32
N LEU A 105 -7.37 -18.02 -1.42
CA LEU A 105 -7.65 -18.52 -2.77
C LEU A 105 -6.54 -19.49 -3.23
N PRO A 106 -6.84 -20.78 -3.46
CA PRO A 106 -5.84 -21.75 -3.93
C PRO A 106 -5.25 -21.40 -5.30
N ASP A 107 -6.06 -20.82 -6.18
CA ASP A 107 -5.69 -20.42 -7.54
C ASP A 107 -5.31 -18.93 -7.64
N PHE A 108 -4.77 -18.36 -6.55
CA PHE A 108 -4.35 -16.97 -6.52
C PHE A 108 -3.21 -16.71 -7.52
N ASP A 109 -3.50 -15.90 -8.53
CA ASP A 109 -2.54 -15.44 -9.54
C ASP A 109 -1.90 -14.14 -9.06
N ALA A 110 -0.79 -14.28 -8.33
CA ALA A 110 -0.09 -13.16 -7.71
C ALA A 110 0.35 -12.11 -8.72
N ASP A 111 0.96 -12.56 -9.82
CA ASP A 111 1.47 -11.70 -10.88
C ASP A 111 0.34 -10.85 -11.51
N ARG A 112 -0.83 -11.45 -11.80
CA ARG A 112 -1.99 -10.70 -12.29
C ARG A 112 -2.53 -9.71 -11.27
N GLU A 113 -2.72 -10.11 -10.03
CA GLU A 113 -3.33 -9.26 -8.99
C GLU A 113 -2.42 -8.08 -8.61
N VAL A 114 -1.12 -8.33 -8.48
CA VAL A 114 -0.11 -7.28 -8.25
C VAL A 114 -0.07 -6.30 -9.41
N ARG A 115 -0.11 -6.77 -10.67
CA ARG A 115 -0.19 -5.87 -11.84
C ARG A 115 -1.42 -4.96 -11.81
N HIS A 116 -2.59 -5.47 -11.43
CA HIS A 116 -3.79 -4.65 -11.32
C HIS A 116 -3.64 -3.56 -10.26
N VAL A 117 -3.13 -3.92 -9.07
CA VAL A 117 -2.86 -2.96 -7.99
C VAL A 117 -1.87 -1.89 -8.44
N LEU A 118 -0.75 -2.26 -9.06
CA LEU A 118 0.25 -1.31 -9.57
C LEU A 118 -0.31 -0.39 -10.67
N THR A 119 -1.26 -0.87 -11.48
CA THR A 119 -1.92 -0.05 -12.49
C THR A 119 -2.75 1.06 -11.85
N ILE A 120 -3.54 0.71 -10.82
CA ILE A 120 -4.36 1.66 -10.06
C ILE A 120 -3.48 2.67 -9.33
N LEU A 121 -2.44 2.19 -8.64
CA LEU A 121 -1.47 3.05 -7.95
C LEU A 121 -0.74 3.97 -8.94
N GLY A 122 -0.33 3.47 -10.09
CA GLY A 122 0.30 4.28 -11.14
C GLY A 122 -0.60 5.40 -11.66
N ALA A 123 -1.90 5.14 -11.81
CA ALA A 123 -2.88 6.17 -12.20
C ALA A 123 -3.07 7.23 -11.11
N LEU A 124 -3.15 6.81 -9.83
CA LEU A 124 -3.23 7.70 -8.68
C LEU A 124 -1.99 8.60 -8.54
N LEU A 125 -0.79 8.02 -8.56
CA LEU A 125 0.46 8.76 -8.41
C LEU A 125 0.70 9.75 -9.56
N LYS A 126 0.13 9.50 -10.74
CA LYS A 126 0.15 10.43 -11.89
C LYS A 126 -0.97 11.47 -11.85
N GLY A 127 -1.88 11.40 -10.88
CA GLY A 127 -3.00 12.34 -10.74
C GLY A 127 -4.18 12.06 -11.67
N HIS A 128 -4.27 10.87 -12.28
CA HIS A 128 -5.46 10.46 -13.04
C HIS A 128 -6.61 10.01 -12.12
N ILE A 129 -6.29 9.67 -10.87
CA ILE A 129 -7.23 9.41 -9.78
C ILE A 129 -6.92 10.41 -8.67
N CYS A 130 -7.97 10.96 -8.04
CA CYS A 130 -7.87 11.83 -6.89
C CYS A 130 -8.66 11.22 -5.73
N LEU A 131 -8.02 11.09 -4.56
CA LEU A 131 -8.67 10.65 -3.34
C LEU A 131 -9.25 11.89 -2.65
N SER A 132 -10.58 12.06 -2.75
CA SER A 132 -11.26 13.23 -2.21
C SER A 132 -11.60 13.05 -0.73
N GLN A 133 -11.24 14.03 0.09
CA GLN A 133 -11.88 14.30 1.39
C GLN A 133 -13.02 15.31 1.17
N GLY A 134 -14.04 14.93 0.39
CA GLY A 134 -15.17 15.79 0.04
C GLY A 134 -14.87 16.86 -1.01
N GLY A 135 -15.73 16.95 -2.03
CA GLY A 135 -15.72 18.06 -2.99
C GLY A 135 -15.19 17.75 -4.39
N CYS A 136 -15.59 16.63 -5.00
CA CYS A 136 -15.73 16.60 -6.45
C CYS A 136 -16.92 17.53 -6.82
N GLY A 137 -16.66 18.83 -6.91
CA GLY A 137 -17.60 19.83 -7.43
C GLY A 137 -17.83 21.01 -6.49
N ALA A 138 -17.00 22.05 -6.59
CA ALA A 138 -17.40 23.42 -6.24
C ALA A 138 -16.46 24.49 -6.84
N GLU A 139 -15.99 24.35 -8.09
CA GLU A 139 -15.50 25.50 -8.85
C GLU A 139 -15.97 25.40 -10.31
N ALA A 140 -17.26 25.62 -10.51
CA ALA A 140 -17.78 26.17 -11.75
C ALA A 140 -18.85 27.21 -11.40
N SER A 141 -18.58 28.47 -11.75
CA SER A 141 -19.46 29.66 -11.66
C SER A 141 -19.32 30.51 -10.39
N SER A 142 -18.51 31.58 -10.43
CA SER A 142 -18.91 32.92 -10.89
C SER A 142 -17.74 33.90 -10.78
#